data_AF-A0A0P9QLI9-F1
#
_entry.id   AF-A0A0P9QLI9-F1
#
_cell.length_a   1.000
_cell.length_b   1.000
_cell.length_c   1.000
_cell.angle_alpha   90.00
_cell.angle_beta   90.00
_cell.angle_gamma   90.00
#
_symmetry.space_group_name_H-M   'P 1'
#
loop_
_entity.id
_entity.type
_entity.pdbx_description
1 polymer ?
#
loop_
_entity_poly.entity_id
_entity_poly.type
_entity_poly.pdbx_seq_one_letter_code
_entity_poly.pdbx_strand_id
1 'polypeptide(L)'
;MQAIRHDPPQSATIRTCHLKKDPARLMTDESPSIDQLLKNLDQAMISERHRLRRQLHDLRKKPDEAKLAQWVARVQASCAQVTARRESVPTIRYDDNLPIAAKRDEIKEALLKHQVLIIAGETGSGKTT
;
A
#
# COMPACT_ATOMS: atom_id res chain seq x y z
N MET A 1 -5.13 -29.87 36.41
CA MET A 1 -6.10 -29.67 35.29
C MET A 1 -6.37 -28.17 35.18
N GLN A 2 -5.48 -27.45 34.49
CA GLN A 2 -5.66 -26.95 33.12
C GLN A 2 -6.89 -26.07 32.94
N ALA A 3 -6.67 -24.76 32.82
CA ALA A 3 -7.36 -23.85 31.90
C ALA A 3 -6.70 -22.46 31.95
N ILE A 4 -5.49 -22.33 31.38
CA ILE A 4 -4.97 -21.01 31.04
C ILE A 4 -5.73 -20.59 29.79
N ARG A 5 -6.70 -19.68 29.98
CA ARG A 5 -7.44 -19.03 28.90
C ARG A 5 -6.42 -18.26 28.08
N HIS A 6 -6.10 -18.77 26.90
CA HIS A 6 -5.32 -18.04 25.91
C HIS A 6 -6.25 -17.00 25.30
N ASP A 7 -6.18 -15.78 25.82
CA ASP A 7 -6.75 -14.62 25.14
C ASP A 7 -6.03 -14.44 23.79
N PRO A 8 -6.77 -14.32 22.68
CA PRO A 8 -6.16 -14.10 21.37
C PRO A 8 -5.51 -12.71 21.33
N PRO A 9 -4.25 -12.57 20.88
CA PRO A 9 -3.61 -11.27 20.79
C PRO A 9 -4.35 -10.42 19.76
N GLN A 10 -4.93 -9.32 20.25
CA GLN A 10 -5.66 -8.34 19.45
C GLN A 10 -4.71 -7.71 18.42
N SER A 11 -5.00 -8.01 17.15
CA SER A 11 -4.78 -7.20 15.95
C SER A 11 -3.66 -6.15 16.03
N ALA A 12 -2.46 -6.55 15.61
CA ALA A 12 -1.48 -5.60 15.09
C ALA A 12 -2.00 -5.07 13.74
N THR A 13 -2.89 -4.07 13.81
CA THR A 13 -3.36 -3.31 12.66
C THR A 13 -2.16 -2.58 12.07
N ILE A 14 -1.51 -3.22 11.09
CA ILE A 14 -0.66 -2.53 10.13
C ILE A 14 -1.47 -1.33 9.68
N ARG A 15 -0.93 -0.12 9.87
CA ARG A 15 -1.46 1.12 9.33
C ARG A 15 -1.75 0.88 7.86
N THR A 16 -3.00 0.51 7.57
CA THR A 16 -3.57 0.55 6.25
C THR A 16 -3.37 1.99 5.83
N CYS A 17 -2.43 2.18 4.91
CA CYS A 17 -2.23 3.44 4.22
C CYS A 17 -3.63 3.91 3.85
N HIS A 18 -4.08 4.97 4.51
CA HIS A 18 -5.46 5.43 4.48
C HIS A 18 -5.68 6.14 3.15
N LEU A 19 -5.47 5.45 2.03
CA LEU A 19 -5.86 5.88 0.70
C LEU A 19 -7.32 5.48 0.53
N LYS A 20 -8.15 6.24 1.24
CA LYS A 20 -9.59 6.28 1.12
C LYS A 20 -9.93 6.77 -0.29
N LYS A 21 -9.86 5.86 -1.27
CA LYS A 21 -10.49 6.01 -2.58
C LYS A 21 -10.72 4.63 -3.15
N ASP A 22 -11.94 4.16 -2.97
CA ASP A 22 -12.44 2.93 -3.58
C ASP A 22 -12.12 2.95 -5.08
N PRO A 23 -11.43 1.92 -5.63
CA PRO A 23 -11.17 1.83 -7.06
C PRO A 23 -12.48 1.65 -7.86
N ALA A 24 -13.57 1.27 -7.19
CA ALA A 24 -14.88 1.03 -7.79
C ALA A 24 -15.67 2.30 -8.13
N ARG A 25 -15.27 3.49 -7.69
CA ARG A 25 -16.01 4.74 -7.98
C ARG A 25 -15.62 5.39 -9.32
N LEU A 26 -14.98 4.64 -10.21
CA LEU A 26 -14.45 5.16 -11.48
C LEU A 26 -15.48 5.31 -12.60
N MET A 27 -16.77 5.09 -12.36
CA MET A 27 -17.80 5.22 -13.39
C MET A 27 -19.05 5.91 -12.85
N THR A 28 -19.11 7.23 -12.98
CA THR A 28 -20.37 8.00 -12.99
C THR A 28 -20.28 9.06 -14.09
N ASP A 29 -20.85 8.73 -15.25
CA ASP A 29 -21.66 9.50 -16.21
C ASP A 29 -21.33 10.92 -16.69
N GLU A 30 -20.15 11.48 -16.45
CA GLU A 30 -19.76 12.75 -17.10
C GLU A 30 -18.40 12.59 -17.75
N SER A 31 -18.27 12.98 -19.03
CA SER A 31 -17.00 13.03 -19.77
C SER A 31 -15.90 13.63 -18.89
N PRO A 32 -15.00 12.81 -18.31
CA PRO A 32 -14.16 13.28 -17.23
C PRO A 32 -13.20 14.34 -17.79
N SER A 33 -13.16 15.50 -17.13
CA SER A 33 -12.21 16.55 -17.48
C SER A 33 -10.80 15.98 -17.47
N ILE A 34 -9.94 16.45 -18.39
CA ILE A 34 -8.54 15.99 -18.49
C ILE A 34 -7.80 16.13 -17.15
N ASP A 35 -8.15 17.13 -16.33
CA ASP A 35 -7.58 17.31 -15.00
C ASP A 35 -8.00 16.21 -14.01
N GLN A 36 -9.21 15.67 -14.15
CA GLN A 36 -9.66 14.50 -13.37
C GLN A 36 -8.92 13.24 -13.81
N LEU A 37 -8.71 13.07 -15.13
CA LEU A 37 -7.92 11.97 -15.67
C LEU A 37 -6.46 12.00 -15.17
N LEU A 38 -5.86 13.20 -15.08
CA LEU A 38 -4.53 13.38 -14.50
C LEU A 38 -4.47 12.98 -13.02
N LYS A 39 -5.50 13.30 -12.22
CA LYS A 39 -5.59 12.88 -10.82
C LYS A 39 -5.73 11.36 -10.68
N ASN A 40 -6.37 10.68 -11.63
CA ASN A 40 -6.54 9.23 -11.59
C ASN A 40 -5.24 8.46 -11.88
N LEU A 41 -4.24 9.10 -12.50
CA LEU A 41 -2.91 8.50 -12.71
C LEU A 41 -2.18 8.18 -11.40
N ASP A 42 -2.61 8.75 -10.27
CA ASP A 42 -2.07 8.38 -8.96
C ASP A 42 -2.41 6.95 -8.54
N GLN A 43 -3.44 6.35 -9.14
CA GLN A 43 -3.86 4.96 -8.86
C GLN A 43 -3.25 3.94 -9.84
N ALA A 44 -2.62 4.40 -10.92
CA ALA A 44 -1.92 3.55 -11.88
C ALA A 44 -0.54 3.13 -11.34
N MET A 45 0.06 2.13 -12.00
CA MET A 45 1.43 1.69 -11.73
C MET A 45 2.43 2.85 -11.81
N ILE A 46 3.29 2.98 -10.79
CA ILE A 46 4.29 4.06 -10.71
C ILE A 46 5.18 4.09 -11.97
N SER A 47 5.57 2.92 -12.46
CA SER A 47 6.38 2.77 -13.68
C SER A 47 5.70 3.31 -14.95
N GLU A 48 4.37 3.32 -14.98
CA GLU A 48 3.60 3.70 -16.17
C GLU A 48 3.08 5.15 -16.11
N ARG A 49 3.01 5.72 -14.90
CA ARG A 49 2.44 7.05 -14.64
C ARG A 49 3.01 8.14 -15.54
N HIS A 50 4.34 8.21 -15.69
CA HIS A 50 4.98 9.23 -16.52
C HIS A 50 4.64 9.08 -18.01
N ARG A 51 4.60 7.85 -18.52
CA ARG A 51 4.22 7.55 -19.92
C ARG A 51 2.76 7.92 -20.18
N LEU A 52 1.86 7.47 -19.32
CA LEU A 52 0.42 7.74 -19.44
C LEU A 52 0.13 9.25 -19.36
N ARG A 53 0.84 9.98 -18.49
CA ARG A 53 0.73 11.44 -18.39
C ARG A 53 1.17 12.15 -19.67
N ARG A 54 2.29 11.74 -20.28
CA ARG A 54 2.74 12.31 -21.57
C ARG A 54 1.70 12.05 -22.67
N GLN A 55 1.22 10.80 -22.78
CA GLN A 55 0.21 10.44 -23.78
C GLN A 55 -1.08 11.26 -23.64
N LEU A 56 -1.55 11.50 -22.42
CA LEU A 56 -2.73 12.33 -22.17
C LEU A 56 -2.50 13.80 -22.56
N HIS A 57 -1.30 14.33 -22.30
CA HIS A 57 -0.95 15.70 -22.70
C HIS A 57 -0.88 15.86 -24.22
N ASP A 58 -0.40 14.84 -24.94
CA ASP A 58 -0.37 14.85 -26.40
C ASP A 58 -1.78 14.72 -27.00
N LEU A 59 -2.62 13.88 -26.41
CA LEU A 59 -4.04 13.75 -26.78
C LEU A 59 -4.84 15.02 -26.51
N ARG A 60 -4.44 15.83 -25.51
CA ARG A 60 -5.02 17.17 -25.29
C ARG A 60 -4.74 18.13 -26.47
N LYS A 61 -3.58 18.01 -27.11
CA LYS A 61 -3.21 18.86 -28.25
C LYS A 61 -3.87 18.40 -29.55
N LYS A 62 -4.00 17.08 -29.73
CA LYS A 62 -4.61 16.46 -30.91
C LYS A 62 -5.61 15.40 -30.44
N PRO A 63 -6.88 15.76 -30.26
CA PRO A 63 -7.90 14.84 -29.81
C PRO A 63 -8.11 13.75 -30.86
N ASP A 64 -7.96 12.51 -30.43
CA ASP A 64 -8.17 11.31 -31.24
C ASP A 64 -8.93 10.32 -30.36
N GLU A 65 -10.20 10.09 -30.71
CA GLU A 65 -11.13 9.29 -29.91
C GLU A 65 -10.68 7.83 -29.79
N ALA A 66 -10.10 7.26 -30.85
CA ALA A 66 -9.58 5.89 -30.84
C ALA A 66 -8.37 5.76 -29.91
N LYS A 67 -7.47 6.73 -29.93
CA LYS A 67 -6.31 6.75 -29.01
C LYS A 67 -6.72 7.03 -27.57
N LEU A 68 -7.75 7.85 -27.35
CA LEU A 68 -8.30 8.11 -26.03
C LEU A 68 -8.90 6.84 -25.43
N ALA A 69 -9.71 6.11 -26.19
CA ALA A 69 -10.26 4.81 -25.77
C ALA A 69 -9.14 3.82 -25.41
N GLN A 70 -8.10 3.72 -26.24
CA GLN A 70 -6.94 2.88 -25.95
C GLN A 70 -6.19 3.32 -24.68
N TRP A 71 -6.06 4.63 -24.47
CA TRP A 71 -5.42 5.18 -23.28
C TRP A 71 -6.21 4.86 -22.01
N VAL A 72 -7.53 5.02 -22.03
CA VAL A 72 -8.42 4.67 -20.90
C VAL A 72 -8.29 3.19 -20.55
N ALA A 73 -8.34 2.30 -21.54
CA ALA A 73 -8.17 0.86 -21.33
C ALA A 73 -6.81 0.52 -20.69
N ARG A 74 -5.72 1.20 -21.11
CA ARG A 74 -4.39 1.03 -20.50
C ARG A 74 -4.35 1.49 -19.04
N VAL A 75 -4.95 2.63 -18.73
CA VAL A 75 -5.02 3.13 -17.34
C VAL A 75 -5.80 2.15 -16.47
N GLN A 76 -6.93 1.63 -16.95
CA GLN A 76 -7.73 0.64 -16.24
C GLN A 76 -6.93 -0.63 -15.96
N ALA A 77 -6.22 -1.17 -16.96
CA ALA A 77 -5.35 -2.33 -16.77
C ALA A 77 -4.23 -2.07 -15.74
N SER A 78 -3.62 -0.89 -15.78
CA SER A 78 -2.60 -0.45 -14.82
C SER A 78 -3.14 -0.40 -13.39
N CYS A 79 -4.32 0.20 -13.20
CA CYS A 79 -4.99 0.26 -11.90
C CYS A 79 -5.37 -1.14 -11.39
N ALA A 80 -5.87 -2.02 -12.26
CA ALA A 80 -6.18 -3.40 -11.90
C ALA A 80 -4.94 -4.16 -11.43
N GLN A 81 -3.78 -3.94 -12.06
CA GLN A 81 -2.51 -4.51 -11.63
C GLN A 81 -2.08 -4.00 -10.24
N VAL A 82 -2.29 -2.71 -9.96
CA VAL A 82 -2.04 -2.15 -8.62
C VAL A 82 -2.92 -2.82 -7.58
N THR A 83 -4.21 -3.00 -7.87
CA THR A 83 -5.15 -3.68 -6.97
C THR A 83 -4.73 -5.13 -6.72
N ALA A 84 -4.47 -5.90 -7.77
CA ALA A 84 -4.03 -7.29 -7.65
C ALA A 84 -2.74 -7.41 -6.82
N ARG A 85 -1.78 -6.50 -7.00
CA ARG A 85 -0.55 -6.46 -6.19
C ARG A 85 -0.82 -6.16 -4.73
N ARG A 86 -1.73 -5.22 -4.43
CA ARG A 86 -2.14 -4.89 -3.06
C ARG A 86 -2.82 -6.09 -2.39
N GLU A 87 -3.67 -6.80 -3.10
CA GLU A 87 -4.35 -8.00 -2.61
C GLU A 87 -3.39 -9.18 -2.41
N SER A 88 -2.31 -9.25 -3.20
CA SER A 88 -1.27 -10.27 -3.05
C SER A 88 -0.31 -10.04 -1.87
N VAL A 89 -0.41 -8.92 -1.14
CA VAL A 89 0.47 -8.65 0.00
C VAL A 89 0.13 -9.64 1.13
N PRO A 90 1.05 -10.54 1.51
CA PRO A 90 0.79 -11.48 2.58
C PRO A 90 0.69 -10.77 3.92
N THR A 91 -0.13 -11.33 4.82
CA THR A 91 -0.15 -10.86 6.21
C THR A 91 1.19 -11.18 6.87
N ILE A 92 1.92 -10.14 7.27
CA ILE A 92 3.19 -10.29 7.98
C ILE A 92 2.87 -10.70 9.42
N ARG A 93 3.32 -11.89 9.81
CA ARG A 93 3.24 -12.38 11.19
C ARG A 93 4.65 -12.64 11.71
N TYR A 94 4.96 -12.07 12.86
CA TYR A 94 6.20 -12.35 13.59
C TYR A 94 5.96 -13.53 14.54
N ASP A 95 7.00 -14.33 14.77
CA ASP A 95 6.94 -15.38 15.78
C ASP A 95 7.01 -14.75 17.18
N ASP A 96 5.93 -14.87 17.93
CA ASP A 96 5.82 -14.34 19.29
C ASP A 96 6.77 -15.07 20.28
N ASN A 97 7.32 -16.24 19.90
CA ASN A 97 8.31 -16.96 20.72
C ASN A 97 9.71 -16.32 20.66
N LEU A 98 9.97 -15.41 19.73
CA LEU A 98 11.25 -14.70 19.70
C LEU A 98 11.32 -13.71 20.88
N PRO A 99 12.41 -13.73 21.69
CA PRO A 99 12.54 -12.84 22.84
C PRO A 99 12.42 -11.34 22.48
N ILE A 100 12.81 -10.96 21.26
CA ILE A 100 12.65 -9.59 20.77
C ILE A 100 11.20 -9.23 20.42
N ALA A 101 10.43 -10.19 19.89
CA ALA A 101 9.03 -9.98 19.53
C ALA A 101 8.17 -9.76 20.77
N ALA A 102 8.44 -10.51 21.85
CA ALA A 102 7.79 -10.32 23.14
C ALA A 102 8.03 -8.92 23.75
N LYS A 103 9.19 -8.30 23.47
CA LYS A 103 9.55 -6.94 23.94
C LYS A 103 9.24 -5.83 22.95
N ARG A 104 8.49 -6.11 21.87
CA ARG A 104 8.22 -5.15 20.79
C ARG A 104 7.69 -3.81 21.28
N ASP A 105 6.72 -3.84 22.19
CA ASP A 105 6.03 -2.62 22.63
C ASP A 105 6.94 -1.77 23.54
N GLU A 106 7.74 -2.41 24.40
CA GLU A 106 8.78 -1.76 25.21
C GLU A 106 9.85 -1.09 24.34
N ILE A 107 10.34 -1.81 23.32
CA ILE A 107 11.32 -1.29 22.35
C ILE A 107 10.75 -0.10 21.59
N LYS A 108 9.49 -0.19 21.16
CA LYS A 108 8.79 0.90 20.45
C LYS A 108 8.68 2.14 21.31
N GLU A 109 8.35 2.01 22.58
CA GLU A 109 8.31 3.15 23.50
C GLU A 109 9.68 3.78 23.70
N ALA A 110 10.72 2.97 23.91
CA ALA A 110 12.08 3.45 24.09
C ALA A 110 12.57 4.19 22.83
N LEU A 111 12.28 3.66 21.64
CA LEU A 111 12.63 4.29 20.36
C LEU A 111 11.96 5.65 20.15
N LEU A 112 10.71 5.82 20.62
CA LEU A 112 10.01 7.10 20.53
C LEU A 112 10.56 8.15 21.51
N LYS A 113 11.06 7.71 22.68
CA LYS A 113 11.59 8.58 23.74
C LYS A 113 13.07 8.95 23.52
N HIS A 114 13.83 8.09 22.84
CA HIS A 114 15.28 8.20 22.72
C HIS A 114 15.72 8.18 21.26
N GLN A 115 16.47 9.22 20.85
CA GLN A 115 17.04 9.32 19.50
C GLN A 115 18.00 8.16 19.18
N VAL A 116 18.69 7.64 20.20
CA VAL A 116 19.59 6.50 20.10
C VAL A 116 19.16 5.44 21.11
N LEU A 117 18.99 4.20 20.65
CA LEU A 117 18.61 3.04 21.47
C LEU A 117 19.63 1.91 21.24
N ILE A 118 20.13 1.33 22.33
CA ILE A 118 21.02 0.17 22.29
C ILE A 118 20.21 -1.06 22.71
N ILE A 119 20.16 -2.08 21.83
CA ILE A 119 19.47 -3.35 22.11
C ILE A 119 20.52 -4.46 22.20
N ALA A 120 20.72 -4.99 23.40
CA ALA A 120 21.60 -6.13 23.66
C ALA A 120 20.79 -7.41 23.87
N GLY A 121 21.36 -8.56 23.51
CA GLY A 121 20.75 -9.87 23.78
C GLY A 121 21.58 -11.02 23.21
N GLU A 122 21.24 -12.25 23.59
CA GLU A 122 21.95 -13.47 23.18
C GLU A 122 21.82 -13.78 21.68
N THR A 123 22.76 -14.55 21.11
CA THR A 123 22.67 -15.01 19.72
C THR A 123 21.36 -15.77 19.48
N GLY A 124 20.72 -15.58 18.33
CA GLY A 124 19.43 -16.21 18.03
C GLY A 124 18.20 -15.52 18.63
N SER A 125 18.34 -14.44 19.41
CA SER A 125 17.18 -13.73 19.99
C SER A 125 16.37 -12.89 18.97
N GLY A 126 16.70 -12.95 17.67
CA GLY A 126 16.02 -12.20 16.61
C GLY A 126 16.40 -10.73 16.46
N LYS A 127 17.48 -10.23 17.09
CA LYS A 127 17.87 -8.80 17.01
C LYS A 127 18.21 -8.30 15.60
N THR A 128 18.72 -9.17 14.75
CA THR A 128 19.24 -8.82 13.42
C THR A 128 18.24 -9.06 12.29
N THR A 129 17.26 -9.94 12.52
CA THR A 129 16.28 -10.41 11.53
C THR A 129 15.00 -9.58 11.63
#